data_AF-A0A7S1GWD9-F1
#
_entry.id   AF-A0A7S1GWD9-F1
#
_cell.length_a   1.000
_cell.length_b   1.000
_cell.length_c   1.000
_cell.angle_alpha   90.00
_cell.angle_beta   90.00
_cell.angle_gamma   90.00
#
_symmetry.space_group_name_H-M   'P 1'
#
loop_
_entity.id
_entity.type
_entity.pdbx_description
1 polymer ?
#
loop_
_entity_poly.entity_id
_entity_poly.type
_entity_poly.pdbx_seq_one_letter_code
_entity_poly.pdbx_strand_id
1 'polypeptide(L)'
;VGVWRRALSMCAREGWWVVLSLTGLLVSGAVAPVLCYLIVELVTVYFRCFIIDMPRMFGVWKEGDHMLISYFEGDGACASECLLDFVVSGSPQGTVGALGEVCSMRNWETMCMNLGYFQIKFWDAPQREECYTGMMSQLAPWLGGVGALALAAGVGAWLQSWATSVVAQRLVRRLRVVAFSSVLRQHMGFFDLE
;
A
#
# COMPACT_ATOMS: atom_id res chain seq x y z
N VAL A 1 -35.28 13.04 -18.23
CA VAL A 1 -35.36 11.59 -17.89
C VAL A 1 -35.48 10.68 -19.13
N GLY A 2 -36.21 11.05 -20.19
CA GLY A 2 -36.46 10.16 -21.34
C GLY A 2 -35.24 9.77 -22.19
N VAL A 3 -34.25 10.65 -22.35
CA VAL A 3 -33.10 10.42 -23.26
C VAL A 3 -32.22 9.26 -22.77
N TRP A 4 -31.87 9.24 -21.48
CA TRP A 4 -31.08 8.18 -20.87
C TRP A 4 -31.75 6.81 -20.96
N ARG A 5 -33.07 6.74 -20.78
CA ARG A 5 -33.83 5.49 -20.90
C ARG A 5 -33.79 4.94 -22.33
N ARG A 6 -33.88 5.82 -23.34
CA ARG A 6 -33.75 5.42 -24.75
C ARG A 6 -32.33 4.93 -25.06
N ALA A 7 -31.31 5.63 -24.59
CA ALA A 7 -29.91 5.21 -24.75
C ALA A 7 -29.66 3.83 -24.12
N LEU A 8 -30.13 3.61 -22.89
CA LEU A 8 -30.03 2.31 -22.21
C LEU A 8 -30.78 1.21 -22.96
N SER A 9 -31.96 1.51 -23.52
CA SER A 9 -32.71 0.50 -24.29
C SER A 9 -32.00 0.07 -25.57
N MET A 10 -31.21 0.96 -26.20
CA MET A 10 -30.39 0.62 -27.37
C MET A 10 -29.20 -0.28 -26.98
N CYS A 11 -28.62 -0.07 -25.79
CA CYS A 11 -27.54 -0.89 -25.26
C CYS A 11 -28.03 -2.25 -24.72
N ALA A 12 -29.27 -2.36 -24.24
CA ALA A 12 -29.82 -3.57 -23.61
C ALA A 12 -29.78 -4.81 -24.52
N ARG A 13 -29.87 -4.61 -25.86
CA ARG A 13 -29.79 -5.71 -26.84
C ARG A 13 -28.40 -6.35 -26.91
N GLU A 14 -27.37 -5.67 -26.40
CA GLU A 14 -26.00 -6.19 -26.29
C GLU A 14 -25.57 -6.39 -24.83
N GLY A 15 -26.55 -6.63 -23.95
CA GLY A 15 -26.36 -6.63 -22.50
C GLY A 15 -25.17 -7.45 -22.01
N TRP A 16 -24.86 -8.59 -22.66
CA TRP A 16 -23.71 -9.42 -22.29
C TRP A 16 -22.37 -8.67 -22.34
N TRP A 17 -22.13 -7.88 -23.40
CA TRP A 17 -20.87 -7.13 -23.55
C TRP A 17 -20.77 -5.98 -22.55
N VAL A 18 -21.91 -5.37 -22.22
CA VAL A 18 -21.99 -4.33 -21.19
C VAL A 18 -21.69 -4.91 -19.82
N VAL A 19 -22.27 -6.08 -19.49
CA VAL A 19 -21.96 -6.80 -18.24
C VAL A 19 -20.47 -7.12 -18.16
N LEU A 20 -19.89 -7.63 -19.25
CA LEU A 20 -18.45 -7.95 -19.30
C LEU A 20 -17.59 -6.70 -19.05
N SER A 21 -17.92 -5.56 -19.67
CA SER A 21 -17.21 -4.30 -19.40
C SER A 21 -17.35 -3.81 -17.96
N LEU A 22 -18.54 -3.98 -17.36
CA LEU A 22 -18.80 -3.58 -15.98
C LEU A 22 -18.05 -4.49 -15.00
N THR A 23 -17.95 -5.79 -15.28
CA THR A 23 -17.14 -6.70 -14.47
C THR A 23 -15.66 -6.34 -14.54
N GLY A 24 -15.14 -5.98 -15.73
CA GLY A 24 -13.76 -5.50 -15.87
C GLY A 24 -13.51 -4.20 -15.10
N LEU A 25 -14.46 -3.26 -15.15
CA LEU A 25 -14.41 -2.02 -14.38
C LEU A 25 -14.41 -2.28 -12.86
N LEU A 26 -15.26 -3.20 -12.39
CA LEU A 26 -15.34 -3.56 -10.97
C LEU A 26 -14.05 -4.19 -10.47
N VAL A 27 -13.48 -5.13 -11.23
CA VAL A 27 -12.20 -5.77 -10.89
C VAL A 27 -11.09 -4.73 -10.85
N SER A 28 -10.96 -3.89 -11.89
CA SER A 28 -9.93 -2.85 -11.95
C SER A 28 -10.09 -1.81 -10.84
N GLY A 29 -11.32 -1.39 -10.53
CA GLY A 29 -11.62 -0.45 -9.45
C GLY A 29 -11.33 -1.02 -8.06
N ALA A 30 -11.55 -2.32 -7.85
CA ALA A 30 -11.27 -2.98 -6.57
C ALA A 30 -9.76 -3.19 -6.31
N VAL A 31 -8.90 -3.18 -7.34
CA VAL A 31 -7.46 -3.37 -7.13
C VAL A 31 -6.82 -2.21 -6.36
N ALA A 32 -7.26 -0.98 -6.58
CA ALA A 32 -6.66 0.20 -5.94
C ALA A 32 -6.70 0.17 -4.39
N PRO A 33 -7.84 -0.06 -3.72
CA PRO A 33 -7.87 -0.14 -2.26
C PRO A 33 -7.11 -1.36 -1.72
N VAL A 34 -7.15 -2.50 -2.41
CA VAL A 34 -6.42 -3.70 -2.00
C VAL A 34 -4.91 -3.48 -2.09
N LEU A 35 -4.45 -2.82 -3.16
CA LEU A 35 -3.04 -2.45 -3.31
C LEU A 35 -2.59 -1.49 -2.20
N CYS A 36 -3.42 -0.50 -1.83
CA CYS A 36 -3.11 0.39 -0.72
C CYS A 36 -2.93 -0.38 0.59
N TYR A 37 -3.83 -1.33 0.88
CA TYR A 37 -3.70 -2.19 2.06
C TYR A 37 -2.40 -3.00 2.06
N LEU A 38 -2.05 -3.63 0.93
CA LEU A 38 -0.80 -4.38 0.81
C LEU A 38 0.44 -3.50 0.99
N ILE A 39 0.43 -2.27 0.46
CA ILE A 39 1.56 -1.35 0.60
C ILE A 39 1.75 -0.98 2.08
N VAL A 40 0.67 -0.75 2.83
CA VAL A 40 0.76 -0.47 4.26
C VAL A 40 1.45 -1.61 5.00
N GLU A 41 1.03 -2.86 4.76
CA GLU A 41 1.66 -4.05 5.37
C GLU A 41 3.11 -4.27 4.90
N LEU A 42 3.41 -3.96 3.63
CA LEU A 42 4.77 -4.03 3.12
C LEU A 42 5.68 -3.04 3.85
N VAL A 43 5.16 -1.83 4.09
CA VAL A 43 5.86 -0.75 4.76
C VAL A 43 6.05 -1.06 6.25
N THR A 44 5.07 -1.66 6.93
CA THR A 44 5.24 -2.09 8.33
C THR A 44 6.33 -3.16 8.46
N VAL A 45 6.40 -4.12 7.54
CA VAL A 45 7.47 -5.12 7.50
C VAL A 45 8.83 -4.49 7.20
N TYR A 46 8.88 -3.55 6.25
CA TYR A 46 10.12 -2.83 5.91
C TYR A 46 10.69 -2.05 7.11
N PHE A 47 9.82 -1.40 7.88
CA PHE A 47 10.25 -0.65 9.07
C PHE A 47 10.67 -1.53 10.27
N ARG A 48 10.59 -2.87 10.18
CA ARG A 48 11.09 -3.75 11.25
C ARG A 48 12.62 -3.82 11.34
N CYS A 49 13.34 -3.65 10.24
CA CYS A 49 14.81 -3.67 10.21
C CYS A 49 15.31 -2.39 9.52
N PHE A 50 15.36 -1.26 10.23
CA PHE A 50 15.89 -0.02 9.69
C PHE A 50 17.33 0.21 10.15
N ILE A 51 18.25 0.38 9.21
CA ILE A 51 19.66 0.68 9.48
C ILE A 51 19.82 2.20 9.43
N ILE A 52 20.29 2.79 10.53
CA ILE A 52 20.65 4.20 10.57
C ILE A 52 22.17 4.30 10.59
N ASP A 53 22.72 4.91 9.54
CA ASP A 53 24.11 5.34 9.51
C ASP A 53 24.21 6.63 10.34
N MET A 54 24.74 6.51 11.55
CA MET A 54 24.97 7.69 12.39
C MET A 54 26.18 8.46 11.86
N PRO A 55 26.06 9.74 11.51
CA PRO A 55 27.24 10.60 11.40
C PRO A 55 27.90 10.70 12.78
N ARG A 56 29.24 10.80 12.82
CA ARG A 56 30.02 11.01 14.06
C ARG A 56 29.47 12.19 14.86
N MET A 57 28.55 11.93 15.78
CA MET A 57 28.11 12.87 16.79
C MET A 57 28.45 12.27 18.15
N PHE A 58 29.07 13.08 19.00
CA PHE A 58 29.44 12.79 20.40
C PHE A 58 30.70 11.96 20.67
N GLY A 59 31.50 11.56 19.66
CA GLY A 59 32.82 10.93 19.91
C GLY A 59 32.79 9.59 20.63
N VAL A 60 31.60 9.04 20.88
CA VAL A 60 31.37 7.73 21.50
C VAL A 60 31.41 6.60 20.47
N TRP A 61 31.07 6.90 19.21
CA TRP A 61 30.95 5.91 18.12
C TRP A 61 32.12 6.03 17.13
N LYS A 62 32.66 4.89 16.70
CA LYS A 62 33.71 4.86 15.67
C LYS A 62 33.09 5.00 14.28
N GLU A 63 33.91 5.49 13.35
CA GLU A 63 33.54 5.63 11.94
C GLU A 63 33.39 4.23 11.34
N GLY A 64 32.17 3.88 10.93
CA GLY A 64 31.83 2.52 10.47
C GLY A 64 30.89 1.74 11.40
N ASP A 65 30.54 2.30 12.57
CA ASP A 65 29.54 1.68 13.44
C ASP A 65 28.13 1.97 12.92
N HIS A 66 27.39 0.91 12.59
CA HIS A 66 26.02 1.00 12.11
C HIS A 66 25.07 0.58 13.24
N MET A 67 24.07 1.40 13.56
CA MET A 67 23.02 1.00 14.50
C MET A 67 21.80 0.48 13.72
N LEU A 68 21.33 -0.69 14.12
CA LEU A 68 20.08 -1.26 13.63
C LEU A 68 18.98 -0.97 14.65
N ILE A 69 17.94 -0.29 14.21
CA ILE A 69 16.73 -0.05 15.01
C ILE A 69 15.70 -1.06 14.55
N SER A 70 15.22 -1.87 15.49
CA SER A 70 14.14 -2.82 15.26
C SER A 70 12.93 -2.47 16.11
N TYR A 71 11.76 -2.46 15.47
CA TYR A 71 10.46 -2.22 16.09
C TYR A 71 9.81 -3.56 16.44
N PHE A 72 9.48 -3.75 17.72
CA PHE A 72 8.71 -4.90 18.19
C PHE A 72 7.42 -4.43 18.85
N GLU A 73 6.31 -5.01 18.41
CA GLU A 73 5.00 -4.84 19.02
C GLU A 73 4.70 -6.14 19.80
N GLY A 74 4.95 -6.11 21.10
CA GLY A 74 4.73 -7.28 21.97
C GLY A 74 5.25 -7.10 23.40
N ASP A 75 4.41 -7.44 24.37
CA ASP A 75 4.58 -7.22 25.83
C ASP A 75 5.68 -8.07 26.49
N GLY A 76 6.54 -8.77 25.73
CA GLY A 76 7.46 -9.77 26.29
C GLY A 76 8.88 -9.80 25.73
N ALA A 77 9.23 -8.93 24.77
CA ALA A 77 10.54 -9.01 24.11
C ALA A 77 11.69 -8.40 24.92
N CYS A 78 11.40 -7.54 25.90
CA CYS A 78 12.30 -7.16 26.97
C CYS A 78 11.92 -7.99 28.21
N ALA A 79 12.38 -9.24 28.25
CA ALA A 79 12.22 -10.07 29.43
C ALA A 79 12.83 -9.35 30.64
N SER A 80 11.96 -8.94 31.56
CA SER A 80 12.01 -8.78 33.04
C SER A 80 13.34 -8.75 33.84
N GLU A 81 14.51 -8.64 33.25
CA GLU A 81 15.79 -8.46 33.97
C GLU A 81 16.24 -6.99 34.01
N CYS A 82 15.34 -6.04 33.75
CA CYS A 82 15.57 -4.63 34.10
C CYS A 82 15.36 -4.42 35.60
N LEU A 83 16.29 -4.91 36.42
CA LEU A 83 16.36 -4.62 37.85
C LEU A 83 17.51 -3.67 38.08
N LEU A 84 17.28 -2.37 37.82
CA LEU A 84 18.21 -1.31 38.19
C LEU A 84 17.43 -0.12 38.75
N ASP A 85 17.31 -0.17 40.07
CA ASP A 85 17.08 0.98 40.94
C ASP A 85 18.23 1.97 40.70
N PHE A 86 17.99 3.03 39.92
CA PHE A 86 18.97 4.08 39.66
C PHE A 86 19.03 5.01 40.87
N VAL A 87 19.66 4.55 41.95
CA VAL A 87 20.08 5.43 43.04
C VAL A 87 21.23 6.28 42.50
N VAL A 88 20.89 7.50 42.05
CA VAL A 88 21.85 8.59 41.87
C VAL A 88 22.42 8.93 43.25
N SER A 89 23.48 8.24 43.65
CA SER A 89 24.36 8.66 44.73
C SER A 89 25.07 9.93 44.28
N GLY A 90 24.46 11.10 44.52
CA GLY A 90 25.15 12.37 44.32
C GLY A 90 24.30 13.63 44.21
N SER A 91 23.26 13.84 45.05
CA SER A 91 22.85 15.18 45.53
C SER A 91 21.58 15.09 46.38
N PRO A 92 21.52 15.70 47.58
CA PRO A 92 20.27 15.92 48.28
C PRO A 92 19.57 17.13 47.66
N GLN A 93 18.30 16.95 47.29
CA GLN A 93 17.36 17.99 46.80
C GLN A 93 17.40 18.23 45.27
N GLY A 94 16.59 17.46 44.56
CA GLY A 94 16.20 17.73 43.19
C GLY A 94 15.19 16.70 42.71
N THR A 95 13.90 17.04 42.76
CA THR A 95 12.81 16.26 42.16
C THR A 95 13.02 16.14 40.65
N VAL A 96 13.36 14.94 40.18
CA VAL A 96 13.40 14.62 38.74
C VAL A 96 12.08 13.94 38.38
N GLY A 97 11.33 14.56 37.47
CA GLY A 97 10.13 13.96 36.88
C GLY A 97 10.51 12.72 36.07
N ALA A 98 9.73 11.66 36.25
CA ALA A 98 9.90 10.37 35.60
C ALA A 98 9.89 10.52 34.07
N LEU A 99 11.07 10.50 33.45
CA LEU A 99 11.28 10.26 32.04
C LEU A 99 11.95 8.89 31.92
N GLY A 100 11.14 7.87 31.62
CA GLY A 100 11.56 6.56 31.10
C GLY A 100 12.52 5.73 31.96
N GLU A 101 12.13 4.51 32.29
CA GLU A 101 13.08 3.51 32.78
C GLU A 101 14.12 3.22 31.66
N VAL A 102 15.33 3.76 31.82
CA VAL A 102 16.48 3.42 30.98
C VAL A 102 17.18 2.24 31.64
N CYS A 103 17.04 1.04 31.07
CA CYS A 103 17.75 -0.13 31.58
C CYS A 103 19.24 -0.01 31.24
N SER A 104 20.08 0.10 32.27
CA SER A 104 21.54 0.10 32.13
C SER A 104 22.12 -1.32 32.21
N MET A 105 23.24 -1.51 31.52
CA MET A 105 23.77 -2.76 30.97
C MET A 105 24.32 -3.77 31.99
N ARG A 106 24.31 -5.06 31.59
CA ARG A 106 25.34 -6.03 32.05
C ARG A 106 26.26 -6.52 30.94
N ASN A 107 25.83 -6.48 29.67
CA ASN A 107 26.65 -6.62 28.47
C ASN A 107 26.20 -5.54 27.46
N TRP A 108 27.14 -4.95 26.72
CA TRP A 108 26.96 -3.85 25.75
C TRP A 108 26.19 -4.25 24.47
N GLU A 109 25.63 -5.45 24.45
CA GLU A 109 25.09 -6.08 23.25
C GLU A 109 23.64 -5.66 22.94
N THR A 110 22.88 -5.11 23.90
CA THR A 110 21.53 -4.58 23.64
C THR A 110 21.17 -3.44 24.60
N MET A 111 20.86 -2.26 24.06
CA MET A 111 20.14 -1.20 24.77
C MET A 111 18.65 -1.33 24.46
N CYS A 112 17.80 -1.19 25.48
CA CYS A 112 16.34 -1.15 25.32
C CYS A 112 15.82 0.15 25.92
N MET A 113 15.22 1.01 25.08
CA MET A 113 14.43 2.16 25.56
C MET A 113 12.96 1.81 25.49
N ASN A 114 12.28 1.86 26.65
CA ASN A 114 10.85 1.63 26.74
C ASN A 114 10.13 3.00 26.83
N LEU A 115 9.48 3.40 25.75
CA LEU A 115 8.78 4.69 25.65
C LEU A 115 7.25 4.50 25.78
N GLY A 116 6.85 3.63 26.70
CA GLY A 116 5.45 3.37 27.08
C GLY A 116 4.62 2.55 26.08
N TYR A 117 4.95 2.62 24.78
CA TYR A 117 4.28 1.89 23.69
C TYR A 117 5.23 1.25 22.68
N PHE A 118 6.53 1.51 22.78
CA PHE A 118 7.50 1.01 21.82
C PHE A 118 8.84 0.70 22.47
N GLN A 119 9.51 -0.32 21.95
CA GLN A 119 10.82 -0.78 22.37
C GLN A 119 11.79 -0.64 21.21
N ILE A 120 12.90 0.07 21.44
CA ILE A 120 14.01 0.17 20.49
C ILE A 120 15.12 -0.76 20.95
N LYS A 121 15.45 -1.77 20.13
CA LYS A 121 16.63 -2.62 20.32
C LYS A 121 17.74 -2.21 19.37
N PHE A 122 18.94 -2.04 19.92
CA PHE A 122 20.18 -1.84 19.18
C PHE A 122 20.92 -3.16 19.05
N TRP A 123 21.42 -3.47 17.85
CA TRP A 123 22.13 -4.72 17.55
C TRP A 123 23.52 -4.44 16.95
N ASP A 124 24.47 -5.35 17.21
CA ASP A 124 25.81 -5.34 16.60
C ASP A 124 25.80 -5.94 15.17
N ALA A 125 26.85 -5.62 14.40
CA ALA A 125 27.02 -5.96 12.98
C ALA A 125 26.71 -7.42 12.53
N PRO A 126 27.06 -8.50 13.27
CA PRO A 126 26.82 -9.87 12.81
C PRO A 126 25.34 -10.28 12.78
N GLN A 127 24.46 -9.62 13.55
CA GLN A 127 23.02 -9.90 13.54
C GLN A 127 22.27 -9.21 12.39
N ARG A 128 22.97 -8.41 11.58
CA ARG A 128 22.41 -7.77 10.37
C ARG A 128 21.93 -8.81 9.36
N GLU A 129 22.69 -9.88 9.15
CA GLU A 129 22.35 -10.90 8.14
C GLU A 129 21.11 -11.71 8.54
N GLU A 130 20.92 -11.98 9.83
CA GLU A 130 19.74 -12.65 10.37
C GLU A 130 18.46 -11.78 10.25
N CYS A 131 18.56 -10.48 10.55
CA CYS A 131 17.43 -9.54 10.35
C CYS A 131 17.04 -9.46 8.86
N TYR A 132 18.03 -9.35 7.98
CA TYR A 132 17.81 -9.21 6.53
C TYR A 132 17.21 -10.47 5.90
N THR A 133 17.74 -11.65 6.24
CA THR A 133 17.22 -12.93 5.74
C THR A 133 15.81 -13.21 6.28
N GLY A 134 15.55 -12.87 7.55
CA GLY A 134 14.21 -12.90 8.13
C GLY A 134 13.22 -12.00 7.39
N MET A 135 13.60 -10.75 7.12
CA MET A 135 12.78 -9.80 6.36
C MET A 135 12.51 -10.30 4.94
N MET A 136 13.53 -10.80 4.23
CA MET A 136 13.37 -11.28 2.85
C MET A 136 12.42 -12.47 2.75
N SER A 137 12.46 -13.39 3.73
CA SER A 137 11.53 -14.52 3.76
C SER A 137 10.06 -14.10 3.92
N GLN A 138 9.81 -13.03 4.69
CA GLN A 138 8.47 -12.48 4.89
C GLN A 138 8.03 -11.63 3.70
N LEU A 139 8.95 -10.97 2.99
CA LEU A 139 8.65 -10.08 1.86
C LEU A 139 8.21 -10.85 0.60
N ALA A 140 8.74 -12.05 0.38
CA ALA A 140 8.48 -12.87 -0.81
C ALA A 140 6.98 -13.09 -1.11
N PRO A 141 6.12 -13.51 -0.15
CA PRO A 141 4.68 -13.67 -0.41
C PRO A 141 3.98 -12.34 -0.70
N TRP A 142 4.38 -11.24 -0.07
CA TRP A 142 3.79 -9.91 -0.30
C TRP A 142 4.07 -9.41 -1.71
N LEU A 143 5.30 -9.56 -2.20
CA LEU A 143 5.66 -9.24 -3.59
C LEU A 143 4.89 -10.10 -4.59
N GLY A 144 4.69 -11.38 -4.27
CA GLY A 144 3.82 -12.27 -5.05
C GLY A 144 2.38 -11.76 -5.12
N GLY A 145 1.83 -11.28 -4.01
CA GLY A 145 0.49 -10.67 -3.94
C GLY A 145 0.36 -9.42 -4.80
N VAL A 146 1.34 -8.52 -4.77
CA VAL A 146 1.36 -7.32 -5.64
C VAL A 146 1.43 -7.72 -7.11
N GLY A 147 2.26 -8.69 -7.47
CA GLY A 147 2.35 -9.21 -8.82
C GLY A 147 1.04 -9.80 -9.33
N ALA A 148 0.35 -10.59 -8.50
CA ALA A 148 -0.95 -11.16 -8.83
C ALA A 148 -2.03 -10.09 -9.04
N LEU A 149 -2.06 -9.04 -8.20
CA LEU A 149 -2.97 -7.91 -8.37
C LEU A 149 -2.69 -7.10 -9.62
N ALA A 150 -1.42 -6.90 -9.97
CA ALA A 150 -1.04 -6.20 -11.20
C ALA A 150 -1.55 -6.94 -12.44
N LEU A 151 -1.42 -8.27 -12.47
CA LEU A 151 -1.98 -9.10 -13.53
C LEU A 151 -3.51 -9.04 -13.57
N ALA A 152 -4.18 -9.12 -12.42
CA ALA A 152 -5.64 -9.01 -12.34
C ALA A 152 -6.15 -7.65 -12.83
N ALA A 153 -5.48 -6.56 -12.47
CA ALA A 153 -5.79 -5.22 -12.95
C ALA A 153 -5.57 -5.09 -14.47
N GLY A 154 -4.46 -5.63 -14.98
CA GLY A 154 -4.16 -5.62 -16.42
C GLY A 154 -5.23 -6.37 -17.23
N VAL A 155 -5.60 -7.57 -16.79
CA VAL A 155 -6.65 -8.37 -17.43
C VAL A 155 -8.01 -7.68 -17.34
N GLY A 156 -8.36 -7.12 -16.18
CA GLY A 156 -9.60 -6.38 -15.98
C GLY A 156 -9.72 -5.17 -16.91
N ALA A 157 -8.67 -4.35 -16.99
CA ALA A 157 -8.61 -3.18 -17.85
C ALA A 157 -8.65 -3.54 -19.34
N TRP A 158 -7.94 -4.62 -19.73
CA TRP A 158 -7.96 -5.12 -21.09
C TRP A 158 -9.36 -5.59 -21.51
N LEU A 159 -10.02 -6.40 -20.68
CA LEU A 159 -11.39 -6.87 -20.93
C LEU A 159 -12.39 -5.72 -21.00
N GLN A 160 -12.25 -4.72 -20.12
CA GLN A 160 -13.08 -3.52 -20.13
C GLN A 160 -12.93 -2.74 -21.45
N SER A 161 -11.69 -2.45 -21.86
CA SER A 161 -11.39 -1.70 -23.09
C SER A 161 -11.88 -2.45 -24.34
N TRP A 162 -11.66 -3.76 -24.38
CA TRP A 162 -12.08 -4.58 -25.50
C TRP A 162 -13.61 -4.66 -25.62
N ALA A 163 -14.31 -4.96 -24.51
CA ALA A 163 -15.77 -5.07 -24.51
C ALA A 163 -16.46 -3.75 -24.86
N THR A 164 -15.99 -2.62 -24.28
CA THR A 164 -16.53 -1.30 -24.59
C THR A 164 -16.32 -0.92 -26.06
N SER A 165 -15.18 -1.26 -26.65
CA SER A 165 -14.91 -1.03 -28.07
C SER A 165 -15.89 -1.79 -28.97
N VAL A 166 -16.14 -3.08 -28.69
CA VAL A 166 -17.10 -3.89 -29.45
C VAL A 166 -18.52 -3.31 -29.37
N VAL A 167 -18.96 -2.92 -28.17
CA VAL A 167 -20.28 -2.28 -27.97
C VAL A 167 -20.37 -0.96 -28.73
N ALA A 168 -19.34 -0.12 -28.66
CA ALA A 168 -19.30 1.16 -29.35
C ALA A 168 -19.40 0.99 -30.88
N GLN A 169 -18.64 0.05 -31.46
CA GLN A 169 -18.68 -0.24 -32.89
C GLN A 169 -20.09 -0.67 -33.35
N ARG A 170 -20.71 -1.58 -32.61
CA ARG A 170 -22.05 -2.09 -32.97
C ARG A 170 -23.13 -1.04 -32.77
N LEU A 171 -23.03 -0.22 -31.73
CA LEU A 171 -23.93 0.91 -31.49
C LEU A 171 -23.82 1.93 -32.62
N VAL A 172 -22.60 2.35 -32.98
CA VAL A 172 -22.34 3.31 -34.06
C VAL A 172 -22.85 2.77 -35.39
N ARG A 173 -22.66 1.47 -35.69
CA ARG A 173 -23.18 0.85 -36.92
C ARG A 173 -24.70 0.98 -37.04
N ARG A 174 -25.43 0.72 -35.94
CA ARG A 174 -26.89 0.85 -35.90
C ARG A 174 -27.34 2.30 -36.01
N LEU A 175 -26.69 3.21 -35.28
CA LEU A 175 -26.98 4.64 -35.34
C LEU A 175 -26.80 5.18 -36.75
N ARG A 176 -25.74 4.77 -37.47
CA ARG A 176 -25.54 5.16 -38.87
C ARG A 176 -26.68 4.69 -39.77
N VAL A 177 -27.10 3.43 -39.67
CA VAL A 177 -28.22 2.90 -40.47
C VAL A 177 -29.51 3.67 -40.20
N VAL A 178 -29.84 3.91 -38.92
CA VAL A 178 -31.04 4.64 -38.54
C VAL A 178 -30.96 6.10 -39.01
N ALA A 179 -29.82 6.77 -38.81
CA ALA A 179 -29.61 8.15 -39.22
C ALA A 179 -29.74 8.33 -40.73
N PHE A 180 -29.12 7.47 -41.54
CA PHE A 180 -29.27 7.54 -42.99
C PHE A 180 -30.70 7.24 -43.43
N SER A 181 -31.37 6.26 -42.80
CA SER A 181 -32.77 5.96 -43.11
C SER A 181 -33.71 7.12 -42.75
N SER A 182 -33.39 7.89 -41.70
CA SER A 182 -34.18 9.08 -41.35
C SER A 182 -33.93 10.23 -42.30
N VAL A 183 -32.68 10.49 -42.67
CA VAL A 183 -32.32 11.58 -43.60
C VAL A 183 -32.95 11.35 -44.98
N LEU A 184 -32.86 10.13 -45.52
CA LEU A 184 -33.43 9.80 -46.83
C LEU A 184 -34.96 9.87 -46.89
N ARG A 185 -35.65 9.90 -45.74
CA ARG A 185 -37.11 10.01 -45.66
C ARG A 185 -37.60 11.45 -45.42
N GLN A 186 -36.68 12.42 -45.32
CA GLN A 186 -37.08 13.81 -45.18
C GLN A 186 -37.62 14.37 -46.50
N HIS A 187 -38.48 15.38 -46.39
CA HIS A 187 -39.07 16.07 -47.53
C HIS A 187 -37.99 16.83 -48.30
N MET A 188 -38.12 16.97 -49.62
CA MET A 188 -37.11 17.63 -50.46
C MET A 188 -36.79 19.06 -49.99
N GLY A 189 -37.81 19.81 -49.53
CA GLY A 189 -37.62 21.14 -48.96
C GLY A 189 -36.76 21.18 -47.68
N PHE A 190 -36.49 20.04 -47.02
CA PHE A 190 -35.52 19.97 -45.93
C PHE A 190 -34.08 20.16 -46.44
N PHE A 191 -33.79 19.69 -47.65
CA PHE A 191 -32.47 19.81 -48.28
C PHE A 191 -32.27 21.17 -48.97
N ASP A 192 -33.35 21.89 -49.26
CA ASP A 192 -33.32 23.21 -49.91
C ASP A 192 -33.25 24.39 -48.91
N LEU A 193 -33.20 24.12 -47.60
CA LEU A 193 -33.03 25.14 -46.55
C LEU A 193 -31.55 25.53 -46.41
N GLU A 194 -31.02 26.24 -47.40
CA GLU A 194 -29.84 27.11 -47.30
C GLU A 194 -30.25 28.58 -47.55
#